data_AF-A0A2G2LQA1-F1
#
_entry.id   AF-A0A2G2LQA1-F1
#
_cell.length_a   1.000
_cell.length_b   1.000
_cell.length_c   1.000
_cell.angle_alpha   90.00
_cell.angle_beta   90.00
_cell.angle_gamma   90.00
#
_symmetry.space_group_name_H-M   'P 1'
#
loop_
_entity.id
_entity.type
_entity.pdbx_description
1 polymer ?
#
loop_
_entity_poly.entity_id
_entity_poly.type
_entity_poly.pdbx_seq_one_letter_code
_entity_poly.pdbx_strand_id
1 'polypeptide(L)'
;MPRLFYLLLLLVLSACAGTMRPHSESPSYALTPSIQSEVLQQFNNNLPNDDKNAPWFSLLNTGQESLARRIAMMDAAVTAIDAQYFLWLEDAVGSLSFEHLLAAADRGVRVRLLLDDSFLAGEDSVVLALAKHPNMHVRIFNPFAIRSSSMVGRYAENIHDLSRTNHRMHNKLLIIDSTVAIIGGRNIADSYFGFDKTRNFRDFDLLTARALLCQNLPMVLMRFGILAGHFPLLK
;
A
#
# COMPACT_ATOMS: atom_id res chain seq x y z
N MET A 1 5.20 -35.41 -42.15
CA MET A 1 5.94 -35.14 -40.90
C MET A 1 5.92 -33.68 -40.41
N PRO A 2 6.02 -32.61 -41.23
CA PRO A 2 6.05 -31.24 -40.69
C PRO A 2 4.73 -30.79 -40.07
N ARG A 3 3.57 -31.26 -40.56
CA ARG A 3 2.25 -30.93 -40.01
C ARG A 3 2.05 -31.37 -38.56
N LEU A 4 2.59 -32.53 -38.18
CA LEU A 4 2.50 -33.04 -36.81
C LEU A 4 3.40 -32.22 -35.86
N PHE A 5 4.56 -31.77 -36.35
CA PHE A 5 5.46 -30.88 -35.62
C PHE A 5 4.82 -29.51 -35.35
N TYR A 6 4.19 -28.88 -36.35
CA TYR A 6 3.46 -27.61 -36.14
C TYR A 6 2.26 -27.76 -35.21
N LEU A 7 1.55 -28.90 -35.26
CA LEU A 7 0.42 -29.16 -34.36
C LEU A 7 0.87 -29.36 -32.91
N LEU A 8 1.98 -30.08 -32.70
CA LEU A 8 2.63 -30.24 -31.40
C LEU A 8 3.16 -28.90 -30.87
N LEU A 9 3.76 -28.08 -31.73
CA LEU A 9 4.23 -26.74 -31.36
C LEU A 9 3.07 -25.85 -30.91
N LEU A 10 1.94 -25.86 -31.61
CA LEU A 10 0.73 -25.12 -31.24
C LEU A 10 0.09 -25.63 -29.95
N LEU A 11 0.10 -26.95 -29.71
CA LEU A 11 -0.37 -27.56 -28.47
C LEU A 11 0.52 -27.21 -27.27
N VAL A 12 1.85 -27.18 -27.46
CA VAL A 12 2.80 -26.75 -26.41
C VAL A 12 2.65 -25.26 -26.11
N LEU A 13 2.42 -24.42 -27.13
CA LEU A 13 2.20 -22.97 -26.94
C LEU A 13 0.87 -22.63 -26.25
N SER A 14 -0.14 -23.50 -26.33
CA SER A 14 -1.45 -23.27 -25.69
C SER A 14 -1.57 -23.85 -24.28
N ALA A 15 -0.65 -24.74 -23.88
CA ALA A 15 -0.67 -25.39 -22.57
C ALA A 15 -0.24 -24.48 -21.39
N CYS A 16 0.34 -23.30 -21.66
CA CYS A 16 0.85 -22.39 -20.62
C CYS A 16 -0.08 -21.21 -20.30
N ALA A 17 -1.32 -21.19 -20.82
CA ALA A 17 -2.30 -20.15 -20.48
C ALA A 17 -2.90 -20.39 -19.08
N GLY A 18 -2.07 -20.32 -18.05
CA GLY A 18 -2.51 -20.32 -16.66
C GLY A 18 -3.25 -19.02 -16.37
N THR A 19 -4.58 -19.05 -16.41
CA THR A 19 -5.38 -17.92 -15.92
C THR A 19 -5.32 -17.92 -14.40
N MET A 20 -5.01 -16.75 -13.83
CA MET A 20 -5.11 -16.60 -12.40
C MET A 20 -6.56 -16.83 -11.96
N ARG A 21 -6.74 -17.74 -11.00
CA ARG A 21 -8.06 -18.00 -10.41
C ARG A 21 -8.33 -16.99 -9.31
N PRO A 22 -9.54 -16.41 -9.24
CA PRO A 22 -9.92 -15.52 -8.14
C PRO A 22 -9.76 -16.24 -6.79
N HIS A 23 -8.99 -15.67 -5.87
CA HIS A 23 -8.95 -16.14 -4.49
C HIS A 23 -9.99 -15.38 -3.66
N SER A 24 -10.92 -16.10 -3.03
CA SER A 24 -11.99 -15.47 -2.25
C SER A 24 -11.52 -15.20 -0.82
N GLU A 25 -11.07 -13.98 -0.56
CA GLU A 25 -10.99 -13.45 0.80
C GLU A 25 -12.22 -12.62 1.13
N SER A 26 -12.64 -12.62 2.39
CA SER A 26 -13.72 -11.75 2.85
C SER A 26 -13.32 -10.27 2.72
N PRO A 27 -14.26 -9.37 2.35
CA PRO A 27 -14.04 -7.94 2.43
C PRO A 27 -13.59 -7.51 3.83
N SER A 28 -12.68 -6.54 3.90
CA SER A 28 -12.19 -5.96 5.15
C SER A 28 -12.55 -4.48 5.21
N TYR A 29 -13.06 -4.07 6.36
CA TYR A 29 -13.55 -2.71 6.60
C TYR A 29 -12.64 -1.98 7.60
N ALA A 30 -12.50 -0.67 7.43
CA ALA A 30 -11.80 0.16 8.41
C ALA A 30 -12.54 0.13 9.75
N LEU A 31 -11.79 0.30 10.84
CA LEU A 31 -12.40 0.37 12.16
C LEU A 31 -13.16 1.69 12.30
N THR A 32 -14.14 1.71 13.20
CA THR A 32 -14.78 2.96 13.58
C THR A 32 -13.74 3.87 14.24
N PRO A 33 -13.68 5.16 13.87
CA PRO A 33 -12.79 6.12 14.52
C PRO A 33 -12.98 6.11 16.02
N SER A 34 -11.89 5.96 16.77
CA SER A 34 -11.94 6.01 18.23
C SER A 34 -11.68 7.44 18.73
N ILE A 35 -12.58 7.95 19.58
CA ILE A 35 -12.36 9.21 20.31
C ILE A 35 -11.19 9.13 21.30
N GLN A 36 -10.71 7.91 21.60
CA GLN A 36 -9.57 7.65 22.48
C GLN A 36 -8.23 7.59 21.71
N SER A 37 -8.22 7.84 20.39
CA SER A 37 -6.99 7.90 19.60
C SER A 37 -6.02 8.92 20.21
N GLU A 38 -4.88 8.45 20.72
CA GLU A 38 -3.83 9.30 21.29
C GLU A 38 -3.28 10.26 20.24
N VAL A 39 -3.15 9.79 19.00
CA VAL A 39 -2.76 10.62 17.85
C VAL A 39 -3.76 11.78 17.68
N LEU A 40 -5.06 11.48 17.66
CA LEU A 40 -6.09 12.52 17.54
C LEU A 40 -6.06 13.51 18.71
N GLN A 41 -5.80 13.04 19.94
CA GLN A 41 -5.66 13.91 21.12
C GLN A 41 -4.45 14.83 21.01
N GLN A 42 -3.30 14.31 20.56
CA GLN A 42 -2.11 15.13 20.30
C GLN A 42 -2.37 16.21 19.26
N PHE A 43 -3.10 15.91 18.18
CA PHE A 43 -3.55 16.94 17.25
C PHE A 43 -4.48 17.93 17.94
N ASN A 44 -5.53 17.45 18.62
CA ASN A 44 -6.52 18.34 19.23
C ASN A 44 -5.94 19.32 20.26
N ASN A 45 -4.87 18.95 20.96
CA ASN A 45 -4.23 19.80 21.96
C ASN A 45 -3.29 20.87 21.36
N ASN A 46 -2.84 20.68 20.12
CA ASN A 46 -1.83 21.53 19.48
C ASN A 46 -2.39 22.39 18.34
N LEU A 47 -3.70 22.36 18.09
CA LEU A 47 -4.33 23.10 17.02
C LEU A 47 -4.93 24.43 17.52
N PRO A 48 -4.76 25.53 16.77
CA PRO A 48 -5.19 26.86 17.20
C PRO A 48 -6.71 27.09 17.16
N ASN A 49 -7.50 26.11 16.69
CA ASN A 49 -8.94 26.27 16.52
C ASN A 49 -9.73 25.35 17.47
N ASP A 50 -10.55 25.97 18.33
CA ASP A 50 -11.38 25.29 19.33
C ASP A 50 -12.51 24.46 18.71
N ASP A 51 -12.88 24.71 17.45
CA ASP A 51 -13.89 23.91 16.77
C ASP A 51 -13.37 22.52 16.36
N LYS A 52 -13.58 21.55 17.25
CA LYS A 52 -13.24 20.13 17.09
C LYS A 52 -14.01 19.43 15.95
N ASN A 53 -15.04 20.06 15.40
CA ASN A 53 -15.82 19.53 14.28
C ASN A 53 -15.35 20.07 12.93
N ALA A 54 -14.58 21.16 12.89
CA ALA A 54 -14.01 21.67 11.66
C ALA A 54 -12.93 20.72 11.11
N PRO A 55 -12.89 20.49 9.77
CA PRO A 55 -11.80 19.75 9.16
C PRO A 55 -10.50 20.52 9.34
N TRP A 56 -9.44 19.81 9.69
CA TRP A 56 -8.11 20.39 9.80
C TRP A 56 -7.18 19.78 8.76
N PHE A 57 -6.30 20.62 8.20
CA PHE A 57 -5.28 20.20 7.26
C PHE A 57 -3.99 21.00 7.44
N SER A 58 -2.85 20.36 7.13
CA SER A 58 -1.53 20.96 7.09
C SER A 58 -0.74 20.40 5.92
N LEU A 59 0.01 21.27 5.25
CA LEU A 59 0.88 20.90 4.14
C LEU A 59 2.22 20.39 4.68
N LEU A 60 2.60 19.18 4.27
CA LEU A 60 3.93 18.61 4.49
C LEU A 60 4.75 18.83 3.23
N ASN A 61 5.50 19.93 3.21
CA ASN A 61 6.12 20.45 1.99
C ASN A 61 7.48 19.81 1.69
N THR A 62 8.14 19.26 2.71
CA THR A 62 9.46 18.61 2.56
C THR A 62 9.36 17.10 2.75
N GLY A 63 10.27 16.35 2.13
CA GLY A 63 10.35 14.92 2.31
C GLY A 63 10.61 14.56 3.77
N GLN A 64 11.63 15.14 4.36
CA GLN A 64 12.06 14.87 5.73
C GLN A 64 10.94 15.10 6.75
N GLU A 65 10.21 16.22 6.64
CA GLU A 65 9.03 16.48 7.48
C GLU A 65 7.97 15.39 7.27
N SER A 66 7.69 15.04 6.01
CA SER A 66 6.66 14.08 5.68
C SER A 66 6.98 12.65 6.16
N LEU A 67 8.26 12.26 6.13
CA LEU A 67 8.72 10.99 6.71
C LEU A 67 8.60 11.01 8.23
N ALA A 68 9.13 12.05 8.88
CA ALA A 68 9.11 12.19 10.33
C ALA A 68 7.67 12.12 10.88
N ARG A 69 6.71 12.74 10.19
CA ARG A 69 5.28 12.65 10.55
C ARG A 69 4.72 11.24 10.37
N ARG A 70 5.03 10.54 9.27
CA ARG A 70 4.59 9.15 9.07
C ARG A 70 5.08 8.25 10.19
N ILE A 71 6.37 8.30 10.49
CA ILE A 71 7.00 7.48 11.54
C ILE A 71 6.36 7.78 12.90
N ALA A 72 6.31 9.04 13.30
CA ALA A 72 5.75 9.43 14.59
C ALA A 72 4.29 8.97 14.76
N MET A 73 3.47 9.02 13.70
CA MET A 73 2.10 8.56 13.79
C MET A 73 1.97 7.03 13.75
N MET A 74 2.84 6.29 13.04
CA MET A 74 2.88 4.83 13.12
C MET A 74 3.26 4.36 14.53
N ASP A 75 4.19 5.06 15.17
CA ASP A 75 4.62 4.78 16.55
C ASP A 75 3.52 5.09 17.57
N ALA A 76 2.74 6.14 17.34
CA ALA A 76 1.65 6.55 18.22
C ALA A 76 0.31 5.84 17.93
N ALA A 77 0.23 4.99 16.90
CA ALA A 77 -1.01 4.27 16.57
C ALA A 77 -1.40 3.29 17.68
N VAL A 78 -2.71 3.23 17.98
CA VAL A 78 -3.26 2.41 19.08
C VAL A 78 -4.18 1.29 18.60
N THR A 79 -4.93 1.51 17.51
CA THR A 79 -6.02 0.63 17.06
C THR A 79 -5.81 0.08 15.66
N ALA A 80 -5.48 0.94 14.70
CA ALA A 80 -5.31 0.52 13.31
C ALA A 80 -4.40 1.44 12.50
N ILE A 81 -3.70 0.85 11.53
CA ILE A 81 -3.00 1.55 10.47
C ILE A 81 -3.52 1.01 9.15
N ASP A 82 -3.97 1.90 8.28
CA ASP A 82 -4.36 1.55 6.92
C ASP A 82 -3.49 2.31 5.90
N ALA A 83 -2.76 1.58 5.07
CA ALA A 83 -1.81 2.13 4.12
C ALA A 83 -2.07 1.65 2.69
N GLN A 84 -1.97 2.56 1.71
CA GLN A 84 -2.01 2.24 0.28
C GLN A 84 -0.86 2.94 -0.44
N TYR A 85 -0.07 2.18 -1.21
CA TYR A 85 1.04 2.73 -1.97
C TYR A 85 1.21 2.07 -3.34
N PHE A 86 1.37 2.92 -4.36
CA PHE A 86 1.74 2.50 -5.71
C PHE A 86 3.16 1.93 -5.81
N LEU A 87 4.10 2.52 -5.05
CA LEU A 87 5.50 2.14 -5.08
C LEU A 87 6.02 2.12 -3.65
N TRP A 88 6.69 1.01 -3.33
CA TRP A 88 7.42 0.78 -2.10
C TRP A 88 8.70 0.05 -2.48
N LEU A 89 9.86 0.60 -2.18
CA LEU A 89 11.15 -0.05 -2.44
C LEU A 89 11.76 -0.56 -1.15
N GLU A 90 12.53 -1.66 -1.21
CA GLU A 90 13.37 -2.11 -0.10
C GLU A 90 14.67 -1.28 -0.04
N ASP A 91 14.53 0.01 0.23
CA ASP A 91 15.64 0.93 0.54
C ASP A 91 15.60 1.36 2.01
N ALA A 92 16.40 2.35 2.41
CA ALA A 92 16.49 2.75 3.82
C ALA A 92 15.14 3.25 4.35
N VAL A 93 14.45 4.11 3.59
CA VAL A 93 13.11 4.59 3.96
C VAL A 93 12.07 3.47 3.95
N GLY A 94 12.09 2.58 2.95
CA GLY A 94 11.15 1.48 2.88
C GLY A 94 11.30 0.47 4.00
N SER A 95 12.55 0.12 4.33
CA SER A 95 12.88 -0.77 5.44
C SER A 95 12.47 -0.16 6.78
N LEU A 96 12.82 1.11 7.00
CA LEU A 96 12.41 1.85 8.19
C LEU A 96 10.88 1.88 8.32
N SER A 97 10.17 2.18 7.23
CA SER A 97 8.70 2.22 7.24
C SER A 97 8.09 0.85 7.58
N PHE A 98 8.66 -0.25 7.10
CA PHE A 98 8.23 -1.59 7.48
C PHE A 98 8.51 -1.92 8.95
N GLU A 99 9.67 -1.52 9.47
CA GLU A 99 10.02 -1.70 10.88
C GLU A 99 8.98 -1.05 11.80
N HIS A 100 8.59 0.20 11.52
CA HIS A 100 7.59 0.91 12.32
C HIS A 100 6.17 0.32 12.17
N LEU A 101 5.80 -0.17 10.99
CA LEU A 101 4.54 -0.91 10.81
C LEU A 101 4.53 -2.23 11.58
N LEU A 102 5.63 -2.98 11.54
CA LEU A 102 5.77 -4.23 12.28
C LEU A 102 5.75 -3.99 13.78
N ALA A 103 6.47 -2.98 14.27
CA ALA A 103 6.45 -2.58 15.67
C ALA A 103 5.04 -2.18 16.13
N ALA A 104 4.24 -1.53 15.28
CA ALA A 104 2.84 -1.28 15.59
C ALA A 104 2.02 -2.56 15.67
N ALA A 105 2.22 -3.47 14.72
CA ALA A 105 1.55 -4.77 14.71
C ALA A 105 1.90 -5.61 15.96
N ASP A 106 3.15 -5.58 16.42
CA ASP A 106 3.63 -6.22 17.65
C ASP A 106 2.94 -5.66 18.90
N ARG A 107 2.62 -4.35 18.91
CA ARG A 107 1.82 -3.72 19.97
C ARG A 107 0.33 -4.09 19.94
N GLY A 108 -0.11 -4.86 18.94
CA GLY A 108 -1.51 -5.26 18.77
C GLY A 108 -2.31 -4.38 17.83
N VAL A 109 -1.68 -3.40 17.17
CA VAL A 109 -2.35 -2.52 16.20
C VAL A 109 -2.68 -3.32 14.93
N ARG A 110 -3.91 -3.22 14.43
CA ARG A 110 -4.28 -3.88 13.17
C ARG A 110 -3.74 -3.09 11.99
N VAL A 111 -2.80 -3.67 11.24
CA VAL A 111 -2.18 -3.02 10.08
C VAL A 111 -2.73 -3.63 8.79
N ARG A 112 -3.26 -2.79 7.89
CA ARG A 112 -3.67 -3.20 6.55
C ARG A 112 -2.84 -2.46 5.52
N LEU A 113 -2.17 -3.20 4.65
CA LEU A 113 -1.29 -2.66 3.62
C LEU A 113 -1.75 -3.11 2.25
N LEU A 114 -2.08 -2.16 1.37
CA LEU A 114 -2.42 -2.43 -0.03
C LEU A 114 -1.28 -1.91 -0.93
N LEU A 115 -0.60 -2.82 -1.62
CA LEU A 115 0.52 -2.50 -2.51
C LEU A 115 0.15 -2.76 -3.95
N ASP A 116 0.57 -1.87 -4.85
CA ASP A 116 0.49 -2.11 -6.29
C ASP A 116 1.64 -3.02 -6.75
N ASP A 117 1.33 -4.05 -7.53
CA ASP A 117 2.30 -5.11 -7.85
C ASP A 117 3.44 -4.71 -8.83
N SER A 118 3.41 -3.51 -9.41
CA SER A 118 4.37 -3.09 -10.46
C SER A 118 5.80 -3.02 -9.94
N PHE A 119 5.96 -2.71 -8.66
CA PHE A 119 7.25 -2.48 -8.02
C PHE A 119 7.61 -3.56 -7.00
N LEU A 120 6.87 -4.68 -6.99
CA LEU A 120 7.17 -5.81 -6.11
C LEU A 120 8.02 -6.91 -6.78
N ALA A 121 8.55 -6.64 -7.98
CA ALA A 121 9.43 -7.57 -8.65
C ALA A 121 10.74 -7.73 -7.86
N GLY A 122 10.95 -8.92 -7.28
CA GLY A 122 12.10 -9.18 -6.41
C GLY A 122 11.82 -8.98 -4.91
N GLU A 123 10.69 -8.36 -4.56
CA GLU A 123 10.34 -7.97 -3.18
C GLU A 123 9.34 -8.95 -2.52
N ASP A 124 9.02 -10.04 -3.20
CA ASP A 124 7.99 -11.01 -2.79
C ASP A 124 8.26 -11.60 -1.40
N SER A 125 9.53 -11.80 -1.03
CA SER A 125 9.96 -12.35 0.25
C SER A 125 9.60 -11.44 1.43
N VAL A 126 9.79 -10.13 1.30
CA VAL A 126 9.49 -9.14 2.35
C VAL A 126 7.98 -9.06 2.56
N VAL A 127 7.22 -8.96 1.48
CA VAL A 127 5.74 -8.96 1.51
C VAL A 127 5.21 -10.23 2.18
N LEU A 128 5.76 -11.40 1.81
CA LEU A 128 5.45 -12.68 2.44
C LEU A 128 5.75 -12.72 3.92
N ALA A 129 6.91 -12.20 4.32
CA ALA A 129 7.33 -12.18 5.71
C ALA A 129 6.37 -11.33 6.55
N LEU A 130 5.99 -10.14 6.05
CA LEU A 130 5.02 -9.26 6.70
C LEU A 130 3.66 -9.95 6.83
N ALA A 131 3.18 -10.62 5.79
CA ALA A 131 1.89 -11.31 5.79
C ALA A 131 1.78 -12.49 6.77
N LYS A 132 2.91 -12.98 7.32
CA LYS A 132 2.91 -14.02 8.37
C LYS A 132 2.56 -13.48 9.75
N HIS A 133 2.69 -12.17 9.99
CA HIS A 133 2.39 -11.58 11.28
C HIS A 133 0.86 -11.50 11.50
N PRO A 134 0.31 -11.93 12.65
CA PRO A 134 -1.14 -12.08 12.85
C PRO A 134 -1.94 -10.77 12.74
N ASN A 135 -1.30 -9.62 13.03
CA ASN A 135 -1.93 -8.29 12.91
C ASN A 135 -1.59 -7.56 11.60
N MET A 136 -0.86 -8.19 10.68
CA MET A 136 -0.51 -7.62 9.38
C MET A 136 -1.38 -8.24 8.28
N HIS A 137 -2.18 -7.40 7.61
CA HIS A 137 -3.02 -7.80 6.49
C HIS A 137 -2.51 -7.15 5.20
N VAL A 138 -1.66 -7.86 4.48
CA VAL A 138 -1.06 -7.37 3.23
C VAL A 138 -1.87 -7.87 2.05
N ARG A 139 -2.28 -6.96 1.15
CA ARG A 139 -3.00 -7.25 -0.08
C ARG A 139 -2.30 -6.62 -1.26
N ILE A 140 -2.37 -7.30 -2.41
CA ILE A 140 -1.75 -6.83 -3.64
C ILE A 140 -2.83 -6.38 -4.63
N PHE A 141 -2.71 -5.15 -5.10
CA PHE A 141 -3.57 -4.60 -6.14
C PHE A 141 -3.08 -5.05 -7.52
N ASN A 142 -4.02 -5.60 -8.28
CA ASN A 142 -3.85 -5.95 -9.69
C ASN A 142 -2.54 -6.69 -10.04
N PRO A 143 -2.22 -7.81 -9.36
CA PRO A 143 -0.97 -8.52 -9.53
C PRO A 143 -0.83 -9.18 -10.89
N PHE A 144 0.43 -9.41 -11.25
CA PHE A 144 0.86 -10.19 -12.40
C PHE A 144 0.61 -11.69 -12.13
N ALA A 145 0.14 -12.38 -13.16
CA ALA A 145 -0.19 -13.81 -13.10
C ALA A 145 1.07 -14.66 -12.98
N ILE A 146 2.08 -14.27 -13.75
CA ILE A 146 3.42 -14.85 -13.68
C ILE A 146 4.33 -13.83 -12.97
N ARG A 147 4.96 -14.25 -11.87
CA ARG A 147 5.72 -13.38 -10.96
C ARG A 147 7.23 -13.50 -11.16
N SER A 148 7.74 -13.13 -12.33
CA SER A 148 9.19 -12.97 -12.49
C SER A 148 9.78 -11.99 -11.46
N SER A 149 11.01 -12.24 -11.02
CA SER A 149 11.77 -11.34 -10.15
C SER A 149 12.29 -10.11 -10.87
N SER A 150 12.35 -10.12 -12.20
CA SER A 150 12.70 -8.94 -13.01
C SER A 150 11.44 -8.23 -13.53
N MET A 151 11.49 -6.90 -13.58
CA MET A 151 10.40 -6.10 -14.15
C MET A 151 10.15 -6.44 -15.63
N VAL A 152 11.22 -6.57 -16.42
CA VAL A 152 11.13 -6.94 -17.85
C VAL A 152 10.47 -8.30 -18.01
N GLY A 153 10.90 -9.30 -17.21
CA GLY A 153 10.28 -10.63 -17.21
C GLY A 153 8.81 -10.58 -16.82
N ARG A 154 8.42 -9.80 -15.80
CA ARG A 154 7.00 -9.66 -15.42
C ARG A 154 6.14 -9.16 -16.57
N TYR A 155 6.58 -8.13 -17.29
CA TYR A 155 5.80 -7.63 -18.42
C TYR A 155 5.80 -8.59 -19.62
N ALA A 156 6.94 -9.23 -19.91
CA ALA A 156 7.05 -10.17 -21.03
C ALA A 156 6.18 -11.43 -20.81
N GLU A 157 6.19 -11.98 -19.61
CA GLU A 157 5.43 -13.18 -19.24
C GLU A 157 3.92 -12.91 -19.12
N ASN A 158 3.52 -11.66 -18.90
CA ASN A 158 2.13 -11.25 -18.79
C ASN A 158 1.63 -10.43 -19.99
N ILE A 159 2.27 -10.59 -21.16
CA ILE A 159 1.97 -9.80 -22.36
C ILE A 159 0.49 -9.92 -22.81
N HIS A 160 -0.14 -11.05 -22.51
CA HIS A 160 -1.55 -11.30 -22.83
C HIS A 160 -2.55 -10.56 -21.93
N ASP A 161 -2.08 -9.96 -20.83
CA ASP A 161 -2.92 -9.35 -19.79
C ASP A 161 -2.56 -7.87 -19.54
N LEU A 162 -1.80 -7.26 -20.46
CA LEU A 162 -1.29 -5.89 -20.32
C LEU A 162 -2.40 -4.85 -20.14
N SER A 163 -3.57 -5.04 -20.76
CA SER A 163 -4.69 -4.11 -20.59
C SER A 163 -5.16 -4.03 -19.13
N ARG A 164 -5.23 -5.18 -18.45
CA ARG A 164 -5.54 -5.22 -17.03
C ARG A 164 -4.38 -4.68 -16.22
N THR A 165 -3.16 -5.20 -16.41
CA THR A 165 -2.01 -4.83 -15.58
C THR A 165 -1.60 -3.37 -15.73
N ASN A 166 -2.01 -2.67 -16.80
CA ASN A 166 -1.77 -1.24 -16.97
C ASN A 166 -2.74 -0.35 -16.14
N HIS A 167 -3.82 -0.91 -15.60
CA HIS A 167 -4.67 -0.21 -14.64
C HIS A 167 -4.03 -0.26 -13.24
N ARG A 168 -3.37 0.82 -12.81
CA ARG A 168 -2.60 0.85 -11.56
C ARG A 168 -3.30 1.64 -10.46
N MET A 169 -3.09 1.21 -9.22
CA MET A 169 -3.48 2.00 -8.06
C MET A 169 -2.38 3.03 -7.81
N HIS A 170 -2.69 4.31 -8.06
CA HIS A 170 -1.71 5.39 -7.91
C HIS A 170 -1.87 6.16 -6.59
N ASN A 171 -2.60 5.61 -5.63
CA ASN A 171 -2.86 6.25 -4.35
C ASN A 171 -1.60 6.21 -3.47
N LYS A 172 -1.44 7.24 -2.63
CA LYS A 172 -0.50 7.26 -1.51
C LYS A 172 -1.27 7.78 -0.31
N LEU A 173 -1.60 6.87 0.59
CA LEU A 173 -2.52 7.10 1.69
C LEU A 173 -1.99 6.35 2.92
N LEU A 174 -1.91 7.06 4.03
CA LEU A 174 -1.68 6.49 5.36
C LEU A 174 -2.76 7.01 6.29
N ILE A 175 -3.53 6.13 6.91
CA ILE A 175 -4.56 6.47 7.89
C ILE A 175 -4.21 5.79 9.21
N ILE A 176 -4.31 6.55 10.29
CA ILE A 176 -4.00 6.13 11.65
C ILE A 176 -5.23 6.25 12.51
N ASP A 177 -5.61 5.15 13.16
CA ASP A 177 -6.75 5.01 14.07
C ASP A 177 -8.08 5.50 13.48
N SER A 178 -8.18 5.51 12.15
CA SER A 178 -9.32 6.07 11.40
C SER A 178 -9.64 7.53 11.74
N THR A 179 -8.68 8.28 12.27
CA THR A 179 -8.87 9.64 12.82
C THR A 179 -7.92 10.69 12.23
N VAL A 180 -6.75 10.27 11.76
CA VAL A 180 -5.71 11.12 11.15
C VAL A 180 -5.21 10.45 9.88
N ALA A 181 -4.90 11.24 8.85
CA ALA A 181 -4.40 10.71 7.59
C ALA A 181 -3.35 11.61 6.94
N ILE A 182 -2.43 10.98 6.21
CA ILE A 182 -1.60 11.64 5.21
C ILE A 182 -2.03 11.16 3.82
N ILE A 183 -2.29 12.10 2.93
CA ILE A 183 -2.55 11.87 1.50
C ILE A 183 -1.61 12.74 0.66
N GLY A 184 -1.16 12.25 -0.49
CA GLY A 184 -0.33 13.08 -1.36
C GLY A 184 0.33 12.33 -2.48
N GLY A 185 1.48 12.84 -2.93
CA GLY A 185 2.23 12.27 -4.06
C GLY A 185 3.40 11.37 -3.67
N ARG A 186 3.85 11.38 -2.40
CA ARG A 186 5.06 10.64 -2.00
C ARG A 186 4.83 9.14 -1.86
N ASN A 187 5.51 8.37 -2.70
CA ASN A 187 5.69 6.92 -2.52
C ASN A 187 6.73 6.62 -1.43
N ILE A 188 6.91 5.35 -1.07
CA ILE A 188 7.88 4.93 -0.05
C ILE A 188 9.20 4.50 -0.72
N ALA A 189 10.13 5.44 -0.80
CA ALA A 189 11.51 5.23 -1.25
C ALA A 189 12.40 6.45 -0.90
N ASP A 190 13.71 6.27 -0.76
CA ASP A 190 14.70 7.30 -0.41
C ASP A 190 14.58 8.55 -1.28
N SER A 191 14.37 8.36 -2.59
CA SER A 191 14.23 9.44 -3.58
C SER A 191 13.01 10.34 -3.34
N TYR A 192 11.96 9.84 -2.67
CA TYR A 192 10.78 10.62 -2.30
C TYR A 192 10.96 11.37 -0.98
N PHE A 193 12.03 11.15 -0.23
CA PHE A 193 12.24 11.81 1.05
C PHE A 193 13.54 12.60 1.14
N GLY A 194 14.29 12.69 0.03
CA GLY A 194 15.51 13.49 -0.07
C GLY A 194 16.77 12.73 0.32
N PHE A 195 16.72 11.40 0.38
CA PHE A 195 17.84 10.55 0.83
C PHE A 195 18.57 9.85 -0.31
N ASP A 196 18.06 9.91 -1.55
CA ASP A 196 18.78 9.39 -2.71
C ASP A 196 19.95 10.31 -3.08
N LYS A 197 21.11 9.73 -3.34
CA LYS A 197 22.34 10.50 -3.62
C LYS A 197 22.39 11.09 -5.03
N THR A 198 21.55 10.60 -5.94
CA THR A 198 21.59 10.90 -7.37
C THR A 198 20.41 11.74 -7.82
N ARG A 199 19.18 11.38 -7.45
CA ARG A 199 17.94 11.99 -7.92
C ARG A 199 16.86 11.90 -6.86
N ASN A 200 16.27 13.05 -6.53
CA ASN A 200 15.16 13.15 -5.59
C ASN A 200 13.93 13.78 -6.25
N PHE A 201 12.75 13.32 -5.84
CA PHE A 201 11.47 13.87 -6.27
C PHE A 201 11.04 15.04 -5.38
N ARG A 202 10.51 16.09 -6.01
CA ARG A 202 9.79 17.15 -5.33
C ARG A 202 8.30 16.85 -5.40
N ASP A 203 7.69 16.78 -4.23
CA ASP A 203 6.28 16.46 -4.06
C ASP A 203 5.79 17.09 -2.75
N PHE A 204 4.50 17.00 -2.47
CA PHE A 204 3.94 17.42 -1.19
C PHE A 204 2.88 16.41 -0.72
N ASP A 205 2.64 16.41 0.59
CA ASP A 205 1.53 15.69 1.17
C ASP A 205 0.65 16.63 1.99
N LEU A 206 -0.60 16.23 2.18
CA LEU A 206 -1.56 16.85 3.06
C LEU A 206 -1.77 15.93 4.26
N LEU A 207 -1.48 16.45 5.43
CA LEU A 207 -1.86 15.86 6.71
C LEU A 207 -3.23 16.39 7.08
N THR A 208 -4.15 15.52 7.48
CA THR A 208 -5.52 15.91 7.85
C THR A 208 -6.04 15.11 9.04
N ALA A 209 -6.97 15.72 9.79
CA ALA A 209 -7.58 15.17 11.00
C ALA A 209 -9.07 15.58 11.09
N ARG A 210 -9.80 14.99 12.06
CA ARG A 210 -11.19 15.34 12.45
C ARG A 210 -12.28 14.89 11.46
N ALA A 211 -13.46 15.52 11.51
CA ALA A 211 -14.74 15.06 10.95
C ALA A 211 -14.69 14.62 9.48
N LEU A 212 -13.77 15.18 8.67
CA LEU A 212 -13.58 14.78 7.28
C LEU A 212 -13.16 13.31 7.15
N LEU A 213 -12.34 12.82 8.08
CA LEU A 213 -11.84 11.44 8.12
C LEU A 213 -12.82 10.48 8.78
N CYS A 214 -13.46 10.92 9.87
CA CYS A 214 -14.32 10.05 10.66
C CYS A 214 -15.57 9.55 9.92
N GLN A 215 -15.97 10.21 8.82
CA GLN A 215 -17.20 9.88 8.09
C GLN A 215 -16.96 9.25 6.71
N ASN A 216 -15.85 9.56 6.01
CA ASN A 216 -15.76 9.28 4.57
C ASN A 216 -14.46 8.60 4.10
N LEU A 217 -13.31 8.77 4.77
CA LEU A 217 -12.04 8.23 4.27
C LEU A 217 -11.84 6.72 4.44
N PRO A 218 -12.34 6.07 5.52
CA PRO A 218 -12.47 4.62 5.62
C PRO A 218 -13.12 3.96 4.38
N MET A 219 -14.08 4.64 3.74
CA MET A 219 -14.74 4.12 2.54
C MET A 219 -13.83 4.07 1.31
N VAL A 220 -12.80 4.93 1.26
CA VAL A 220 -11.81 4.95 0.16
C VAL A 220 -10.98 3.66 0.19
N LEU A 221 -10.65 3.12 1.36
CA LEU A 221 -10.03 1.78 1.48
C LEU A 221 -11.00 0.65 1.15
N MET A 222 -12.26 0.77 1.58
CA MET A 222 -13.27 -0.30 1.46
C MET A 222 -13.63 -0.62 0.00
N ARG A 223 -13.57 0.35 -0.91
CA ARG A 223 -13.95 0.14 -2.32
C ARG A 223 -12.86 -0.52 -3.17
N PHE A 224 -11.59 -0.46 -2.76
CA PHE A 224 -10.48 -1.08 -3.50
C PHE A 224 -10.18 -2.51 -3.08
N GLY A 225 -10.70 -2.97 -1.94
CA GLY A 225 -10.81 -4.39 -1.66
C GLY A 225 -11.62 -5.14 -2.73
N ILE A 226 -12.45 -4.46 -3.52
CA ILE A 226 -13.29 -5.03 -4.59
C ILE A 226 -12.62 -4.94 -5.98
N LEU A 227 -11.68 -4.00 -6.19
CA LEU A 227 -11.00 -3.75 -7.47
C LEU A 227 -9.53 -4.17 -7.53
N ALA A 228 -8.90 -4.43 -6.38
CA ALA A 228 -7.73 -5.31 -6.35
C ALA A 228 -8.22 -6.66 -6.87
N GLY A 229 -7.92 -7.00 -8.13
CA GLY A 229 -8.14 -8.36 -8.62
C GLY A 229 -7.61 -9.32 -7.55
N HIS A 230 -8.46 -10.24 -7.11
CA HIS A 230 -8.16 -11.05 -5.95
C HIS A 230 -7.34 -12.24 -6.41
N PHE A 231 -6.06 -12.20 -6.15
CA PHE A 231 -5.15 -13.26 -6.54
C PHE A 231 -4.50 -13.81 -5.29
N PRO A 232 -4.27 -15.14 -5.24
CA PRO A 232 -3.80 -15.78 -4.03
C PRO A 232 -2.53 -15.10 -3.54
N LEU A 233 -2.49 -14.83 -2.23
CA LEU A 233 -1.21 -14.68 -1.56
C LEU A 233 -0.42 -15.94 -1.87
N LEU A 234 0.66 -15.72 -2.63
CA LEU A 234 1.93 -16.41 -2.59
C LEU A 234 1.85 -17.85 -2.05
N LYS A 235 1.83 -18.82 -2.97
CA LYS A 235 2.34 -20.17 -2.69
C LYS A 235 3.84 -20.17 -2.82
#